data_AF-A0A0B6Z8G5-F1
#
_entry.id   AF-A0A0B6Z8G5-F1
#
_cell.length_a   1.000
_cell.length_b   1.000
_cell.length_c   1.000
_cell.angle_alpha   90.00
_cell.angle_beta   90.00
_cell.angle_gamma   90.00
#
_symmetry.space_group_name_H-M   'P 1'
#
loop_
_entity.id
_entity.type
_entity.pdbx_description
1 polymer ?
#
loop_
_entity_poly.entity_id
_entity_poly.type
_entity_poly.pdbx_seq_one_letter_code
_entity_poly.pdbx_strand_id
1 'polypeptide(L)'
;PVKNEGKYYEKQTESSTEWWVWQSPEVINVHLPERWGLIQFQDSNTNNTEFLRNDKWIATNALLDTYSALKAFHAVTGRYTDRKELLRLPTYILSGKCLADLHIELDWTGFKVTARPLGKHSEEGHIRTDHFLWFGKEDMQYF
;
A
#
# COMPACT_ATOMS: atom_id res chain seq x y z
N PRO A 1 -4.90 18.39 -17.38
CA PRO A 1 -4.89 19.66 -16.60
C PRO A 1 -6.27 19.97 -16.03
N VAL A 2 -6.34 20.66 -14.88
CA VAL A 2 -7.61 21.01 -14.22
C VAL A 2 -7.74 22.54 -14.20
N LYS A 3 -8.87 23.07 -14.67
CA LYS A 3 -9.17 24.51 -14.64
C LYS A 3 -10.03 24.82 -13.43
N ASN A 4 -9.66 25.86 -12.68
CA ASN A 4 -10.48 26.40 -11.61
C ASN A 4 -11.46 27.43 -12.20
N GLU A 5 -12.76 27.14 -12.16
CA GLU A 5 -13.84 28.06 -12.58
C GLU A 5 -14.38 28.88 -11.40
N GLY A 6 -13.62 28.97 -10.31
CA GLY A 6 -13.95 29.70 -9.09
C GLY A 6 -14.88 28.94 -8.14
N LYS A 7 -15.89 28.23 -8.67
CA LYS A 7 -16.86 27.46 -7.86
C LYS A 7 -16.66 25.94 -7.93
N TYR A 8 -16.05 25.46 -9.01
CA TYR A 8 -15.73 24.05 -9.21
C TYR A 8 -14.47 23.92 -10.04
N TYR A 9 -13.91 22.71 -10.04
CA TYR A 9 -12.76 22.33 -10.82
C TYR A 9 -13.20 21.46 -11.98
N GLU A 10 -12.81 21.83 -13.20
CA GLU A 10 -13.16 21.08 -14.40
C GLU A 10 -11.92 20.42 -15.01
N LYS A 11 -12.01 19.11 -15.27
CA LYS A 11 -10.95 18.37 -15.95
C LYS A 11 -10.97 18.71 -17.43
N GLN A 12 -9.91 19.35 -17.92
CA GLN A 12 -9.76 19.60 -19.34
C GLN A 12 -9.40 18.30 -20.06
N THR A 13 -10.27 17.87 -20.98
CA THR A 13 -10.14 16.60 -21.72
C THR A 13 -9.28 16.73 -22.97
N GLU A 14 -9.11 17.94 -23.52
CA GLU A 14 -8.38 18.16 -24.77
C GLU A 14 -6.96 18.76 -24.60
N SER A 15 -6.53 19.02 -23.36
CA SER A 15 -5.17 19.53 -23.13
C SER A 15 -4.20 18.39 -22.84
N SER A 16 -3.09 18.36 -23.61
CA SER A 16 -1.96 17.50 -23.29
C SER A 16 -1.43 17.87 -21.91
N THR A 17 -1.15 16.86 -21.10
CA THR A 17 -0.43 17.06 -19.85
C THR A 17 0.99 16.62 -20.10
N GLU A 18 1.91 17.58 -20.23
CA GLU A 18 3.34 17.27 -20.30
C GLU A 18 3.82 16.88 -18.91
N TRP A 19 4.21 15.62 -18.75
CA TRP A 19 4.86 15.16 -17.53
C TRP A 19 6.34 15.44 -17.67
N TRP A 20 6.83 16.43 -16.95
CA TRP A 20 8.26 16.70 -16.79
C TRP A 20 8.87 15.67 -15.83
N VAL A 21 8.88 14.42 -16.26
CA VAL A 21 9.51 13.32 -15.54
C VAL A 21 10.96 13.19 -16.02
N TRP A 22 11.89 13.13 -15.07
CA TRP A 22 13.32 12.92 -15.35
C TRP A 22 13.64 11.53 -15.93
N GLN A 23 12.63 10.68 -16.07
CA GLN A 23 12.75 9.27 -16.38
C GLN A 23 11.69 8.91 -17.42
N SER A 24 12.05 8.02 -18.35
CA SER A 24 11.11 7.56 -19.37
C SER A 24 9.90 6.88 -18.69
N PRO A 25 8.66 7.30 -19.00
CA PRO A 25 7.44 6.70 -18.47
C PRO A 25 7.28 5.30 -19.07
N GLU A 26 7.99 4.33 -18.50
CA GLU A 26 7.96 2.88 -18.78
C GLU A 26 9.08 2.17 -18.00
N VAL A 27 10.16 2.89 -17.66
CA VAL A 27 11.33 2.33 -16.96
C VAL A 27 11.08 2.19 -15.45
N ILE A 28 10.39 3.17 -14.86
CA ILE A 28 10.00 3.15 -13.45
C ILE A 28 8.48 3.27 -13.38
N ASN A 29 7.86 2.36 -12.63
CA ASN A 29 6.41 2.37 -12.44
C ASN A 29 6.05 3.48 -11.46
N VAL A 30 5.96 4.71 -11.99
CA VAL A 30 5.66 5.92 -11.22
C VAL A 30 4.26 5.90 -10.60
N HIS A 31 3.43 4.93 -10.96
CA HIS A 31 2.09 4.75 -10.40
C HIS A 31 2.07 3.81 -9.19
N LEU A 32 3.22 3.33 -8.73
CA LEU A 32 3.37 2.49 -7.54
C LEU A 32 4.12 3.24 -6.43
N PRO A 33 3.50 4.28 -5.83
CA PRO A 33 4.13 5.09 -4.80
C PRO A 33 4.55 4.27 -3.58
N GLU A 34 3.93 3.11 -3.34
CA GLU A 34 4.29 2.20 -2.26
C GLU A 34 5.69 1.59 -2.40
N ARG A 35 6.32 1.71 -3.59
CA ARG A 35 7.69 1.25 -3.87
C ARG A 35 8.72 2.38 -3.83
N TRP A 36 8.26 3.62 -3.71
CA TRP A 36 9.13 4.78 -3.60
C TRP A 36 9.61 4.80 -2.14
N GLY A 37 10.91 4.69 -1.91
CA GLY A 37 11.46 4.54 -0.56
C GLY A 37 10.98 5.61 0.44
N LEU A 38 11.22 5.38 1.73
CA LEU A 38 10.79 6.30 2.77
C LEU A 38 11.58 7.61 2.74
N ILE A 39 10.85 8.73 2.72
CA ILE A 39 11.40 10.08 2.87
C ILE A 39 10.86 10.65 4.18
N GLN A 40 11.76 11.07 5.07
CA GLN A 40 11.41 11.74 6.32
C GLN A 40 11.93 13.18 6.27
N PHE A 41 11.02 14.14 6.43
CA PHE A 41 11.38 15.56 6.56
C PHE A 41 11.58 15.91 8.03
N GLN A 42 12.53 16.81 8.30
CA GLN A 42 12.82 17.28 9.66
C GLN A 42 13.34 18.72 9.64
N ASP A 43 12.97 19.49 10.66
CA ASP A 43 13.33 20.91 10.78
C ASP A 43 14.67 21.15 11.50
N SER A 44 15.21 20.16 12.21
CA SER A 44 16.46 20.27 12.98
C SER A 44 17.71 19.96 12.16
N ASN A 45 18.87 20.46 12.61
CA ASN A 45 20.17 20.24 11.98
C ASN A 45 20.51 18.76 11.75
N THR A 46 21.12 18.46 10.60
CA THR A 46 21.35 17.11 10.03
C THR A 46 22.34 16.22 10.80
N ASN A 47 23.06 16.74 11.79
CA ASN A 47 24.19 16.04 12.40
C ASN A 47 23.82 15.16 13.62
N ASN A 48 22.55 15.11 14.04
CA ASN A 48 22.16 14.42 15.27
C ASN A 48 20.78 13.77 15.21
N THR A 49 20.30 13.41 14.01
CA THR A 49 18.94 12.94 13.80
C THR A 49 18.89 11.47 13.42
N GLU A 50 18.21 10.67 14.23
CA GLU A 50 17.92 9.26 13.93
C GLU A 50 16.62 9.14 13.14
N PHE A 51 16.58 8.17 12.22
CA PHE A 51 15.38 7.87 11.44
C PHE A 51 14.26 7.37 12.36
N LEU A 52 13.11 8.04 12.33
CA LEU A 52 11.94 7.64 13.11
C LEU A 52 11.16 6.61 12.32
N ARG A 53 11.37 5.33 12.67
CA ARG A 53 10.64 4.24 12.04
C ARG A 53 9.19 4.25 12.49
N ASN A 54 8.27 4.37 11.54
CA ASN A 54 6.84 4.19 11.78
C ASN A 54 6.58 2.75 12.28
N ASP A 55 5.87 2.63 13.40
CA ASP A 55 5.51 1.36 14.04
C ASP A 55 4.59 0.51 13.15
N LYS A 56 3.76 1.17 12.33
CA LYS A 56 2.87 0.53 11.35
C LYS A 56 3.60 0.00 10.13
N TRP A 57 4.87 0.40 9.89
CA TRP A 57 5.60 0.10 8.65
C TRP A 57 5.67 -1.40 8.32
N ILE A 58 5.88 -2.24 9.34
CA ILE A 58 5.94 -3.69 9.16
C ILE A 58 4.59 -4.24 8.68
N ALA A 59 3.49 -3.79 9.29
CA ALA A 59 2.15 -4.20 8.89
C ALA A 59 1.80 -3.67 7.49
N THR A 60 2.12 -2.41 7.19
CA THR A 60 1.92 -1.81 5.86
C THR A 60 2.61 -2.63 4.77
N ASN A 61 3.90 -2.96 4.94
CA ASN A 61 4.61 -3.76 3.94
C ASN A 61 4.03 -5.16 3.79
N ALA A 62 3.67 -5.81 4.90
CA ALA A 62 3.07 -7.14 4.84
C ALA A 62 1.75 -7.13 4.05
N LEU A 63 0.92 -6.10 4.23
CA LEU A 63 -0.32 -5.91 3.49
C LEU A 63 -0.06 -5.67 2.00
N LEU A 64 0.86 -4.78 1.65
CA LEU A 64 1.19 -4.44 0.27
C LEU A 64 1.84 -5.59 -0.51
N ASP A 65 2.75 -6.34 0.14
CA ASP A 65 3.38 -7.53 -0.44
C ASP A 65 2.35 -8.63 -0.67
N THR A 66 1.43 -8.83 0.29
CA THR A 66 0.34 -9.82 0.15
C THR A 66 -0.65 -9.41 -0.93
N TYR A 67 -1.04 -8.14 -0.99
CA TYR A 67 -1.86 -7.58 -2.06
C TYR A 67 -1.21 -7.82 -3.43
N SER A 68 0.08 -7.49 -3.57
CA SER A 68 0.82 -7.69 -4.82
C SER A 68 0.88 -9.16 -5.21
N ALA A 69 1.11 -10.06 -4.25
CA ALA A 69 1.12 -11.50 -4.48
C ALA A 69 -0.26 -12.03 -4.92
N LEU A 70 -1.35 -11.55 -4.32
CA LEU A 70 -2.72 -11.90 -4.69
C LEU A 70 -3.06 -11.42 -6.11
N LYS A 71 -2.69 -10.18 -6.46
CA LYS A 71 -2.88 -9.65 -7.82
C LYS A 71 -2.07 -10.44 -8.85
N ALA A 72 -0.83 -10.80 -8.53
CA ALA A 72 0.00 -11.62 -9.40
C ALA A 72 -0.57 -13.03 -9.59
N PHE A 73 -1.06 -13.66 -8.52
CA PHE A 73 -1.71 -14.96 -8.58
C PHE A 73 -2.99 -14.92 -9.42
N HIS A 74 -3.82 -13.90 -9.25
CA HIS A 74 -5.03 -13.69 -10.05
C HIS A 74 -4.71 -13.43 -11.52
N ALA A 75 -3.65 -12.69 -11.84
CA ALA A 75 -3.25 -12.46 -13.23
C ALA A 75 -2.89 -13.74 -13.99
N VAL A 76 -2.42 -14.79 -13.28
CA VAL A 76 -2.06 -16.08 -13.88
C VAL A 76 -3.22 -17.07 -13.87
N THR A 77 -4.00 -17.11 -12.79
CA THR A 77 -5.01 -18.16 -12.56
C THR A 77 -6.45 -17.71 -12.77
N GLY A 78 -6.69 -16.40 -12.87
CA GLY A 78 -8.02 -15.79 -12.93
C GLY A 78 -8.81 -15.84 -11.63
N ARG A 79 -8.20 -16.22 -10.49
CA ARG A 79 -8.86 -16.31 -9.18
C ARG A 79 -7.93 -15.84 -8.07
N TYR A 80 -8.50 -15.43 -6.92
CA TYR A 80 -7.75 -15.19 -5.69
C TYR A 80 -7.66 -16.46 -4.83
N THR A 81 -6.77 -16.47 -3.84
CA THR A 81 -6.60 -17.59 -2.90
C THR A 81 -6.31 -17.07 -1.49
N ASP A 82 -6.81 -17.78 -0.49
CA ASP A 82 -6.52 -17.62 0.93
C ASP A 82 -5.31 -18.45 1.38
N ARG A 83 -4.82 -19.36 0.53
CA ARG A 83 -3.68 -20.24 0.81
C ARG A 83 -2.36 -19.50 0.62
N LYS A 84 -1.70 -19.20 1.74
CA LYS A 84 -0.42 -18.50 1.79
C LYS A 84 0.69 -19.22 1.01
N GLU A 85 0.63 -20.55 0.92
CA GLU A 85 1.63 -21.39 0.26
C GLU A 85 1.62 -21.24 -1.26
N LEU A 86 0.50 -20.81 -1.82
CA LEU A 86 0.34 -20.54 -3.25
C LEU A 86 0.80 -19.13 -3.62
N LEU A 87 1.00 -18.27 -2.62
CA LEU A 87 1.44 -16.89 -2.78
C LEU A 87 2.94 -16.80 -2.59
N ARG A 88 3.61 -16.01 -3.43
CA ARG A 88 5.05 -15.74 -3.30
C ARG A 88 5.28 -14.67 -2.23
N LEU A 89 5.02 -15.03 -0.97
CA LEU A 89 5.18 -14.13 0.17
C LEU A 89 6.64 -14.08 0.66
N PRO A 90 7.15 -12.90 1.04
CA PRO A 90 8.46 -12.77 1.65
C PRO A 90 8.61 -13.54 2.97
N THR A 91 9.82 -14.02 3.26
CA THR A 91 10.12 -14.82 4.47
C THR A 91 9.80 -14.08 5.77
N TYR A 92 9.92 -12.74 5.79
CA TYR A 92 9.63 -11.97 7.01
C TYR A 92 8.16 -12.06 7.44
N ILE A 93 7.24 -12.25 6.48
CA ILE A 93 5.81 -12.47 6.73
C ILE A 93 5.59 -13.89 7.27
N LEU A 94 6.22 -14.88 6.64
CA LEU A 94 6.02 -16.30 6.97
C LEU A 94 6.73 -16.73 8.27
N SER A 95 7.78 -16.02 8.67
CA SER A 95 8.63 -16.41 9.81
C SER A 95 7.99 -16.20 11.18
N GLY A 96 6.91 -15.43 11.29
CA GLY A 96 6.29 -15.06 12.57
C GLY A 96 7.15 -14.17 13.48
N LYS A 97 8.28 -13.64 12.99
CA LYS A 97 9.19 -12.78 13.79
C LYS A 97 8.69 -11.35 13.93
N CYS A 98 8.10 -10.81 12.87
CA CYS A 98 7.69 -9.40 12.79
C CYS A 98 6.16 -9.22 12.77
N LEU A 99 5.44 -10.23 12.28
CA LEU A 99 3.98 -10.32 12.31
C LEU A 99 3.56 -11.44 13.26
N ALA A 100 2.57 -11.15 14.10
CA ALA A 100 1.91 -12.16 14.90
C ALA A 100 0.97 -13.03 14.04
N ASP A 101 0.23 -12.40 13.12
CA ASP A 101 -0.66 -13.10 12.19
C ASP A 101 -0.89 -12.31 10.90
N LEU A 102 -1.19 -13.02 9.82
CA LEU A 102 -1.66 -12.50 8.55
C LEU A 102 -2.87 -13.32 8.12
N HIS A 103 -4.05 -12.73 8.03
CA HIS A 103 -5.27 -13.42 7.63
C HIS A 103 -5.73 -12.92 6.27
N ILE A 104 -6.14 -13.83 5.38
CA ILE A 104 -6.69 -13.51 4.06
C ILE A 104 -8.12 -14.04 4.05
N GLU A 105 -9.08 -13.14 3.90
CA GLU A 105 -10.50 -13.45 3.74
C GLU A 105 -10.88 -13.21 2.28
N LEU A 106 -11.58 -14.16 1.68
CA LEU A 106 -12.13 -14.04 0.33
C LEU A 106 -13.64 -13.85 0.41
N ASP A 107 -14.16 -12.90 -0.35
CA ASP A 107 -15.58 -12.64 -0.49
C ASP A 107 -15.97 -12.47 -1.97
N TRP A 108 -17.22 -12.12 -2.22
CA TRP A 108 -17.72 -11.90 -3.58
C TRP A 108 -17.17 -10.61 -4.23
N THR A 109 -16.63 -9.69 -3.45
CA THR A 109 -15.97 -8.45 -3.92
C THR A 109 -14.47 -8.65 -4.20
N GLY A 110 -13.88 -9.74 -3.70
CA GLY A 110 -12.50 -10.14 -3.92
C GLY A 110 -11.88 -10.70 -2.67
N PHE A 111 -11.02 -9.90 -2.04
CA PHE A 111 -10.28 -10.22 -0.83
C PHE A 111 -10.14 -9.04 0.13
N LYS A 112 -10.01 -9.39 1.40
CA LYS A 112 -9.55 -8.53 2.50
C LYS A 112 -8.39 -9.23 3.21
N VAL A 113 -7.28 -8.52 3.36
CA VAL A 113 -6.13 -9.02 4.13
C VAL A 113 -6.05 -8.24 5.43
N THR A 114 -5.80 -8.95 6.53
CA THR A 114 -5.58 -8.37 7.86
C THR A 114 -4.19 -8.78 8.34
N ALA A 115 -3.37 -7.81 8.75
CA ALA A 115 -2.03 -8.02 9.26
C ALA A 115 -1.97 -7.56 10.72
N ARG A 116 -1.63 -8.49 11.62
CA ARG A 116 -1.42 -8.18 13.03
C ARG A 116 0.08 -8.11 13.33
N PRO A 117 0.64 -6.91 13.57
CA PRO A 117 2.04 -6.76 13.98
C PRO A 117 2.33 -7.38 15.36
N LEU A 118 3.60 -7.69 15.62
CA LEU A 118 4.03 -8.26 16.89
C LEU A 118 4.16 -7.16 17.97
N GLY A 119 3.23 -7.11 18.92
CA GLY A 119 3.24 -6.13 20.03
C GLY A 119 1.87 -5.93 20.67
N LYS A 120 1.81 -5.68 21.99
CA LYS A 120 0.55 -5.55 22.75
C LYS A 120 -0.28 -4.30 22.41
N HIS A 121 0.31 -3.30 21.77
CA HIS A 121 -0.31 -1.99 21.49
C HIS A 121 -0.31 -1.64 20.00
N SER A 122 0.02 -2.57 19.13
CA SER A 122 0.11 -2.31 17.70
C SER A 122 -1.23 -2.57 17.05
N GLU A 123 -1.80 -1.54 16.43
CA GLU A 123 -3.06 -1.65 15.68
C GLU A 123 -2.90 -2.65 14.53
N GLU A 124 -3.90 -3.51 14.35
CA GLU A 124 -3.97 -4.35 13.16
C GLU A 124 -4.26 -3.48 11.94
N GLY A 125 -3.59 -3.81 10.84
CA GLY A 125 -3.79 -3.17 9.56
C GLY A 125 -4.63 -4.06 8.65
N HIS A 126 -5.34 -3.42 7.73
CA HIS A 126 -6.17 -4.10 6.75
C HIS A 126 -5.93 -3.51 5.37
N ILE A 127 -6.09 -4.33 4.33
CA ILE A 127 -6.12 -3.89 2.93
C ILE A 127 -7.19 -4.65 2.16
N ARG A 128 -7.91 -3.96 1.28
CA ARG A 128 -8.95 -4.54 0.42
C ARG A 128 -8.50 -4.57 -1.05
N THR A 129 -9.27 -5.28 -1.87
CA THR A 129 -9.02 -5.50 -3.32
C THR A 129 -8.89 -4.21 -4.14
N ASP A 130 -9.49 -3.12 -3.70
CA ASP A 130 -9.39 -1.77 -4.28
C ASP A 130 -8.16 -0.98 -3.80
N HIS A 131 -7.23 -1.64 -3.10
CA HIS A 131 -6.03 -1.04 -2.51
C HIS A 131 -6.34 -0.05 -1.36
N PHE A 132 -7.56 -0.06 -0.82
CA PHE A 132 -7.86 0.72 0.38
C PHE A 132 -7.17 0.09 1.60
N LEU A 133 -6.31 0.84 2.27
CA LEU A 133 -5.52 0.41 3.44
C LEU A 133 -5.90 1.26 4.66
N TRP A 134 -6.17 0.60 5.79
CA TRP A 134 -6.53 1.26 7.04
C TRP A 134 -6.01 0.50 8.26
N PHE A 135 -6.04 1.12 9.43
CA PHE A 135 -5.64 0.52 10.71
C PHE A 135 -6.77 0.63 11.72
N GLY A 136 -6.99 -0.43 12.51
CA GLY A 136 -8.07 -0.48 13.48
C GLY A 136 -9.45 -0.59 12.83
N LYS A 137 -10.41 0.21 13.28
CA LYS A 137 -11.78 0.18 12.73
C LYS A 137 -11.79 0.79 11.33
N GLU A 138 -12.67 0.27 10.47
CA GLU A 138 -12.87 0.83 9.12
C GLU A 138 -13.56 2.19 9.25
N ASP A 139 -12.74 3.24 9.34
CA ASP A 139 -13.22 4.62 9.25
C ASP A 139 -13.37 4.95 7.77
N MET A 140 -14.61 4.91 7.27
CA MET A 140 -14.92 5.40 5.93
C MET A 140 -14.63 6.90 5.86
N GLN A 141 -13.45 7.28 5.37
CA GLN A 141 -13.17 8.65 4.97
C GLN A 141 -13.86 8.90 3.61
N TYR A 142 -15.01 9.56 3.67
CA TYR A 142 -15.62 10.15 2.47
C TYR A 142 -14.76 11.34 2.03
N PHE A 143 -14.22 11.26 0.82
CA PHE A 143 -13.55 12.39 0.15
C PHE A 143 -14.58 13.34 -0.47
#